data_AF-A0A6G3MJZ6-F1
#
_entry.id   AF-A0A6G3MJZ6-F1
#
_cell.length_a   1.000
_cell.length_b   1.000
_cell.length_c   1.000
_cell.angle_alpha   90.00
_cell.angle_beta   90.00
_cell.angle_gamma   90.00
#
_symmetry.space_group_name_H-M   'P 1'
#
loop_
_entity.id
_entity.type
_entity.pdbx_description
1 polymer ?
#
loop_
_entity_poly.entity_id
_entity_poly.type
_entity_poly.pdbx_seq_one_letter_code
_entity_poly.pdbx_strand_id
1 'polypeptide(L)'
;MEQKLRICILNCWGAPLSKCINKRMKLIGKKFASETYDVIVLLEVFYQSSIDIIQALLSSSYPFSHYYIRFLIFLIFSGFIGSGIYIFSKYPLTDAFYTIYRTQGTPLDRTGDYYSNKGIAYCKLLLPDTEVK
;
A
#
# COMPACT_ATOMS: atom_id res chain seq x y z
N MET A 1 8.98 7.25 28.46
CA MET A 1 7.60 6.72 28.37
C MET A 1 7.54 5.90 27.09
N GLU A 2 7.10 4.64 27.14
CA GLU A 2 7.06 3.78 25.95
C GLU A 2 5.99 4.29 24.96
N GLN A 3 6.40 4.70 23.76
CA GLN A 3 5.46 5.11 22.71
C GLN A 3 4.84 3.85 22.09
N LYS A 4 3.51 3.73 22.19
CA LYS A 4 2.75 2.62 21.61
C LYS A 4 2.18 3.03 20.25
N LEU A 5 2.66 2.39 19.19
CA LEU A 5 2.13 2.56 17.84
C LEU A 5 1.02 1.56 17.55
N ARG A 6 -0.05 2.02 16.89
CA ARG A 6 -1.13 1.19 16.39
C ARG A 6 -1.04 1.08 14.87
N ILE A 7 -0.65 -0.10 14.40
CA ILE A 7 -0.46 -0.38 12.97
C ILE A 7 -1.55 -1.34 12.50
N CYS A 8 -2.19 -1.02 11.37
CA CYS A 8 -3.11 -1.92 10.69
C CYS A 8 -2.53 -2.33 9.34
N ILE A 9 -2.57 -3.63 9.03
CA ILE A 9 -2.22 -4.16 7.71
C ILE A 9 -3.45 -4.86 7.16
N LEU A 10 -3.92 -4.45 5.98
CA LEU A 10 -5.09 -5.03 5.32
C LEU A 10 -4.79 -5.37 3.88
N ASN A 11 -5.04 -6.62 3.49
CA ASN A 11 -5.17 -6.97 2.07
C ASN A 11 -6.56 -6.53 1.56
N CYS A 12 -6.57 -5.60 0.59
CA CYS A 12 -7.78 -5.00 0.05
C CYS A 12 -8.42 -5.81 -1.08
N TRP A 13 -7.80 -6.90 -1.51
CA TRP A 13 -8.26 -7.78 -2.59
C TRP A 13 -8.51 -7.02 -3.91
N GLY A 14 -7.69 -6.00 -4.22
CA GLY A 14 -7.81 -5.23 -5.47
C GLY A 14 -7.17 -5.92 -6.67
N ALA A 15 -6.97 -7.24 -6.58
CA ALA A 15 -6.40 -8.08 -7.64
C ALA A 15 -7.15 -7.94 -8.98
N PRO A 16 -6.45 -8.13 -10.12
CA PRO A 16 -7.08 -8.16 -11.42
C PRO A 16 -8.28 -9.10 -11.48
N LEU A 17 -9.29 -8.73 -12.26
CA LEU A 17 -10.56 -9.47 -12.44
C LEU A 17 -11.45 -9.54 -11.19
N SER A 18 -11.04 -8.97 -10.05
CA SER A 18 -11.90 -8.90 -8.88
C SER A 18 -13.12 -8.01 -9.11
N LYS A 19 -14.28 -8.42 -8.59
CA LYS A 19 -15.53 -7.67 -8.73
C LYS A 19 -15.59 -6.49 -7.76
N CYS A 20 -16.23 -5.39 -8.19
CA CYS A 20 -16.57 -4.24 -7.36
C CYS A 20 -15.38 -3.53 -6.68
N ILE A 21 -14.19 -3.51 -7.30
CA ILE A 21 -12.96 -2.96 -6.71
C ILE A 21 -13.15 -1.53 -6.22
N ASN A 22 -13.59 -0.59 -7.07
CA ASN A 22 -13.76 0.82 -6.67
C ASN A 22 -14.74 1.01 -5.51
N LYS A 23 -15.86 0.25 -5.50
CA LYS A 23 -16.83 0.28 -4.38
C LYS A 23 -16.18 -0.20 -3.09
N ARG A 24 -15.38 -1.26 -3.15
CA ARG A 24 -14.66 -1.81 -2.00
C ARG A 24 -13.62 -0.84 -1.47
N MET A 25 -12.78 -0.29 -2.34
CA MET A 25 -11.74 0.68 -1.96
C MET A 25 -12.35 1.94 -1.33
N LYS A 26 -13.49 2.40 -1.85
CA LYS A 26 -14.24 3.52 -1.25
C LYS A 26 -14.71 3.21 0.17
N LEU A 27 -15.24 2.01 0.41
CA LEU A 27 -15.69 1.59 1.75
C LEU A 27 -14.52 1.39 2.72
N ILE A 28 -13.43 0.79 2.25
CA ILE A 28 -12.19 0.63 3.03
C ILE A 28 -11.63 1.99 3.42
N GLY A 29 -11.48 2.92 2.47
CA GLY A 29 -10.98 4.28 2.74
C GLY A 29 -11.87 5.02 3.74
N LYS A 30 -13.20 4.97 3.58
CA LYS A 30 -14.14 5.58 4.54
C LYS A 30 -14.00 4.99 5.95
N LYS A 31 -13.85 3.67 6.06
CA LYS A 31 -13.68 3.02 7.36
C LYS A 31 -12.40 3.53 8.01
N PHE A 32 -11.28 3.48 7.32
CA PHE A 32 -9.99 3.91 7.86
C PHE A 32 -9.90 5.41 8.18
N ALA A 33 -10.62 6.27 7.44
CA ALA A 33 -10.71 7.70 7.75
C ALA A 33 -11.34 7.98 9.13
N SER A 34 -12.20 7.07 9.61
CA SER A 34 -12.81 7.15 10.95
C SER A 34 -12.05 6.40 12.06
N GLU A 35 -11.00 5.65 11.71
CA GLU A 35 -10.25 4.83 12.65
C GLU A 35 -9.08 5.59 13.28
N THR A 36 -8.59 5.06 14.40
CA THR A 36 -7.55 5.69 15.23
C THR A 36 -6.17 5.03 15.11
N TYR A 37 -5.87 4.39 13.98
CA TYR A 37 -4.54 3.84 13.70
C TYR A 37 -3.52 4.96 13.47
N ASP A 38 -2.24 4.66 13.70
CA ASP A 38 -1.14 5.58 13.44
C ASP A 38 -0.54 5.36 12.05
N VAL A 39 -0.52 4.09 11.64
CA VAL A 39 -0.04 3.64 10.33
C VAL A 39 -1.02 2.62 9.76
N ILE A 40 -1.34 2.76 8.48
CA ILE A 40 -2.14 1.81 7.71
C ILE A 40 -1.31 1.34 6.53
N VAL A 41 -1.24 0.02 6.35
CA VAL A 41 -0.62 -0.63 5.20
C VAL A 41 -1.69 -1.36 4.43
N LEU A 42 -1.92 -0.95 3.19
CA LEU A 42 -2.89 -1.57 2.30
C LEU A 42 -2.15 -2.41 1.26
N LEU A 43 -2.52 -3.67 1.14
CA LEU A 43 -1.99 -4.61 0.15
C LEU A 43 -3.00 -4.82 -0.99
N GLU A 44 -2.50 -5.21 -2.15
CA GLU A 44 -3.26 -5.45 -3.38
C GLU A 44 -4.06 -4.23 -3.88
N VAL A 45 -3.51 -3.03 -3.75
CA VAL A 45 -4.05 -1.80 -4.35
C VAL A 45 -3.42 -1.58 -5.73
N PHE A 46 -3.89 -2.29 -6.76
CA PHE A 46 -3.17 -2.36 -8.04
C PHE A 46 -3.60 -1.35 -9.11
N TYR A 47 -4.78 -0.74 -8.97
CA TYR A 47 -5.34 0.13 -10.02
C TYR A 47 -5.19 1.61 -9.65
N GLN A 48 -4.88 2.46 -10.63
CA GLN A 48 -4.82 3.92 -10.43
C GLN A 48 -6.09 4.45 -9.77
N SER A 49 -7.27 4.02 -10.24
CA SER A 49 -8.54 4.43 -9.66
C SER A 49 -8.67 4.07 -8.18
N SER A 50 -8.06 2.97 -7.74
CA SER A 50 -8.05 2.56 -6.34
C SER A 50 -7.12 3.45 -5.51
N ILE A 51 -5.94 3.77 -6.05
CA ILE A 51 -4.98 4.69 -5.45
C ILE A 51 -5.65 6.05 -5.25
N ASP A 52 -6.26 6.60 -6.30
CA ASP A 52 -6.91 7.92 -6.27
C ASP A 52 -8.05 7.98 -5.24
N ILE A 53 -8.92 6.96 -5.22
CA ILE A 53 -10.04 6.87 -4.27
C ILE A 53 -9.53 6.83 -2.83
N ILE A 54 -8.53 6.00 -2.54
CA ILE A 54 -8.03 5.84 -1.17
C ILE A 54 -7.27 7.09 -0.73
N GLN A 55 -6.39 7.64 -1.59
CA GLN A 55 -5.65 8.86 -1.30
C GLN A 55 -6.60 10.02 -0.99
N ALA A 56 -7.66 10.20 -1.78
CA ALA A 56 -8.65 11.26 -1.55
C ALA A 56 -9.39 11.11 -0.22
N LEU A 57 -9.61 9.88 0.26
CA LEU A 57 -10.35 9.61 1.50
C LEU A 57 -9.46 9.67 2.75
N LEU A 58 -8.17 9.37 2.62
CA LEU A 58 -7.27 9.25 3.78
C LEU A 58 -6.33 10.45 3.96
N SER A 59 -6.12 11.30 2.95
CA SER A 59 -5.14 12.39 2.99
C SER A 59 -5.35 13.40 4.12
N SER A 60 -6.58 13.60 4.59
CA SER A 60 -6.89 14.49 5.72
C SER A 60 -6.49 13.90 7.07
N SER A 61 -6.65 12.59 7.25
CA SER A 61 -6.35 11.88 8.51
C SER A 61 -4.92 11.33 8.57
N TYR A 62 -4.33 11.06 7.40
CA TYR A 62 -3.00 10.49 7.21
C TYR A 62 -2.25 11.31 6.14
N PRO A 63 -1.67 12.46 6.52
CA PRO A 63 -1.07 13.40 5.56
C PRO A 63 0.19 12.85 4.88
N PHE A 64 0.84 11.84 5.47
CA PHE A 64 2.03 11.22 4.91
C PHE A 64 1.65 9.87 4.31
N SER A 65 1.95 9.66 3.04
CA SER A 65 1.65 8.40 2.37
C SER A 65 2.69 8.09 1.30
N HIS A 66 2.84 6.81 0.99
CA HIS A 66 3.71 6.36 -0.08
C HIS A 66 3.12 5.14 -0.77
N TYR A 67 2.87 5.27 -2.07
CA TYR A 67 2.53 4.14 -2.91
C TYR A 67 3.80 3.65 -3.62
N TYR A 68 4.13 2.38 -3.47
CA TYR A 68 5.34 1.81 -4.08
C TYR A 68 5.06 1.46 -5.55
N ILE A 69 5.23 2.47 -6.41
CA ILE A 69 5.09 2.34 -7.87
C ILE A 69 6.23 1.48 -8.42
N ARG A 70 5.87 0.60 -9.34
CA ARG A 70 6.78 -0.13 -10.21
C ARG A 70 6.20 -0.09 -11.62
N PHE A 71 6.99 0.40 -12.56
CA PHE A 71 6.63 0.40 -13.97
C PHE A 71 7.07 -0.91 -14.61
N LEU A 72 6.09 -1.70 -15.06
CA LEU A 72 6.31 -2.76 -16.03
C LEU A 72 5.53 -2.38 -17.28
N ILE A 73 6.23 -2.17 -18.39
CA ILE A 73 5.66 -1.68 -19.65
C ILE A 73 4.44 -2.51 -20.10
N PHE A 74 4.46 -3.81 -19.86
CA PHE A 74 3.35 -4.72 -20.18
C PHE A 74 2.11 -4.51 -19.29
N LEU A 75 2.29 -4.12 -18.03
CA LEU A 75 1.20 -3.94 -17.06
C LEU A 75 0.49 -2.58 -17.21
N ILE A 76 1.18 -1.57 -17.76
CA ILE A 76 0.61 -0.24 -18.05
C ILE A 76 -0.58 -0.34 -19.00
N PHE A 77 -0.48 -1.15 -20.05
CA PHE A 77 -1.57 -1.35 -21.02
C PHE A 77 -2.83 -1.98 -20.39
N SER A 78 -2.68 -2.65 -19.24
CA SER A 78 -3.78 -3.28 -18.49
C SER A 78 -4.32 -2.43 -17.34
N GLY A 79 -3.76 -1.23 -17.10
CA GLY A 79 -4.13 -0.36 -15.97
C GLY A 79 -3.64 -0.85 -14.61
N PHE A 80 -2.74 -1.85 -14.59
CA PHE A 80 -2.10 -2.38 -13.39
C PHE A 80 -0.83 -1.59 -13.11
N ILE A 81 -0.78 -0.95 -11.94
CA ILE A 81 0.30 -0.04 -11.57
C ILE A 81 0.91 -0.50 -10.27
N GLY A 82 2.19 -0.84 -10.31
CA GLY A 82 3.03 -0.99 -9.11
C GLY A 82 2.92 -2.27 -8.31
N SER A 83 3.40 -2.20 -7.07
CA SER A 83 3.54 -3.34 -6.15
C SER A 83 2.23 -3.80 -5.49
N GLY A 84 1.18 -2.98 -5.56
CA GLY A 84 -0.04 -3.14 -4.78
C GLY A 84 0.10 -2.74 -3.31
N ILE A 85 1.23 -2.18 -2.88
CA ILE A 85 1.44 -1.75 -1.49
C ILE A 85 1.30 -0.24 -1.38
N TYR A 86 0.40 0.21 -0.50
CA TYR A 86 0.19 1.60 -0.16
C TYR A 86 0.28 1.80 1.36
N ILE A 87 1.22 2.65 1.81
CA ILE A 87 1.36 3.02 3.21
C ILE A 87 0.79 4.42 3.45
N PHE A 88 0.03 4.57 4.53
CA PHE A 88 -0.47 5.82 5.08
C PHE A 88 -0.01 5.97 6.53
N SER A 89 0.36 7.17 6.93
CA SER A 89 0.94 7.46 8.23
C SER A 89 0.52 8.85 8.72
N LYS A 90 0.32 8.97 10.03
CA LYS A 90 0.20 10.27 10.72
C LYS A 90 1.55 10.97 10.89
N TYR A 91 2.64 10.21 10.79
CA TYR A 91 4.01 10.67 10.98
C TYR A 91 4.78 10.75 9.65
N PRO A 92 5.74 11.68 9.50
CA PRO A 92 6.54 11.79 8.29
C PRO A 92 7.26 10.48 7.93
N LEU A 93 7.26 10.15 6.63
CA LEU A 93 8.04 9.07 6.05
C LEU A 93 9.39 9.64 5.59
N THR A 94 10.50 9.28 6.24
CA THR A 94 11.84 9.82 5.88
C THR A 94 12.55 9.00 4.83
N ASP A 95 12.25 7.71 4.77
CA ASP A 95 12.84 6.76 3.82
C ASP A 95 11.75 5.82 3.33
N ALA A 96 11.80 5.45 2.05
CA ALA A 96 10.92 4.46 1.46
C ALA A 96 11.63 3.69 0.34
N PHE A 97 11.67 2.36 0.44
CA PHE A 97 12.20 1.50 -0.61
C PHE A 97 11.40 0.20 -0.77
N TYR A 98 11.51 -0.42 -1.94
CA TYR A 98 10.83 -1.66 -2.26
C TYR A 98 11.83 -2.68 -2.82
N THR A 99 11.84 -3.88 -2.22
CA THR A 99 12.71 -4.99 -2.66
C THR A 99 11.85 -6.15 -3.11
N ILE A 100 12.06 -6.61 -4.34
CA ILE A 100 11.35 -7.77 -4.89
C ILE A 100 11.88 -9.06 -4.25
N TYR A 101 11.01 -10.04 -4.03
CA TYR A 101 11.46 -11.39 -3.75
C TYR A 101 12.27 -11.95 -4.92
N ARG A 102 13.38 -12.62 -4.64
CA ARG A 102 14.18 -13.30 -5.68
C ARG A 102 13.49 -14.57 -6.19
N THR A 103 12.60 -15.15 -5.39
CA THR A 103 11.89 -16.41 -5.65
C THR A 103 10.44 -16.13 -6.01
N GLN A 104 10.19 -15.68 -7.24
CA GLN A 104 8.83 -15.32 -7.70
C GLN A 104 8.16 -16.41 -8.55
N GLY A 105 8.79 -17.59 -8.61
CA GLY A 105 8.36 -18.66 -9.50
C GLY A 105 8.71 -18.37 -10.96
N THR A 106 8.00 -19.04 -11.87
CA THR A 106 8.13 -18.90 -13.32
C THR A 106 6.79 -18.45 -13.95
N PRO A 107 6.77 -17.96 -15.21
CA PRO A 107 5.52 -17.69 -15.92
C PRO A 107 4.55 -18.89 -15.97
N LEU A 108 5.08 -20.12 -15.81
CA LEU A 108 4.29 -21.36 -15.89
C LEU A 108 3.54 -21.68 -14.59
N ASP A 109 3.90 -21.04 -13.48
CA ASP A 109 3.41 -21.44 -12.15
C ASP A 109 1.93 -21.11 -11.93
N ARG A 110 1.28 -20.37 -12.86
CA ARG A 110 -0.16 -20.02 -12.87
C ARG A 110 -0.70 -19.33 -11.62
N THR A 111 0.13 -19.09 -10.61
CA THR A 111 -0.20 -18.44 -9.33
C THR A 111 -0.30 -16.92 -9.44
N GLY A 112 0.05 -16.32 -10.59
CA GLY A 112 -0.01 -14.87 -10.79
C GLY A 112 1.13 -14.09 -10.11
N ASP A 113 1.80 -14.70 -9.12
CA ASP A 113 2.85 -14.07 -8.31
C ASP A 113 4.04 -13.60 -9.15
N TYR A 114 4.48 -14.44 -10.11
CA TYR A 114 5.52 -14.08 -11.09
C TYR A 114 5.24 -12.75 -11.80
N TYR A 115 3.99 -12.51 -12.16
CA TYR A 115 3.58 -11.30 -12.89
C TYR A 115 3.43 -10.08 -11.99
N SER A 116 3.12 -10.30 -10.70
CA SER A 116 2.83 -9.22 -9.75
C SER A 116 4.06 -8.62 -9.08
N ASN A 117 5.26 -9.16 -9.31
CA ASN A 117 6.51 -8.68 -8.72
C ASN A 117 6.46 -8.48 -7.20
N LYS A 118 5.94 -9.50 -6.48
CA LYS A 118 5.79 -9.52 -5.03
C LYS A 118 7.10 -9.18 -4.33
N GLY A 119 7.01 -8.47 -3.22
CA GLY A 119 8.19 -8.00 -2.51
C GLY A 119 7.86 -7.40 -1.16
N ILE A 120 8.87 -6.75 -0.60
CA ILE A 120 8.87 -6.10 0.69
C ILE A 120 8.92 -4.60 0.47
N ALA A 121 7.94 -3.90 1.03
CA ALA A 121 7.98 -2.46 1.21
C ALA A 121 8.64 -2.14 2.56
N TYR A 122 9.52 -1.15 2.56
CA TYR A 122 10.12 -0.57 3.75
C TYR A 122 9.81 0.92 3.80
N CYS A 123 9.45 1.42 4.98
CA CYS A 123 9.43 2.84 5.28
C CYS A 123 10.03 3.13 6.66
N LYS A 124 10.67 4.29 6.81
CA LYS A 124 11.11 4.82 8.11
C LYS A 124 10.21 5.97 8.54
N LEU A 125 9.77 5.94 9.80
CA LEU A 125 8.88 6.94 10.38
C LEU A 125 9.67 7.88 11.30
N LEU A 126 9.38 9.17 11.24
CA LEU A 126 9.87 10.15 12.22
C LEU A 126 8.80 10.39 13.30
N LEU A 127 9.03 9.85 14.51
CA LEU A 127 8.14 10.05 15.64
C LEU A 127 8.48 11.35 16.40
N PRO A 128 7.49 12.02 17.03
CA PRO A 128 7.75 13.16 17.91
C PRO A 128 8.60 12.72 19.11
N ASP A 129 9.66 13.47 19.42
CA ASP A 129 10.65 13.26 20.49
C ASP A 129 11.04 11.81 20.76
N THR A 130 11.53 11.13 19.72
CA THR A 130 12.57 10.12 19.91
C THR A 130 13.90 10.84 20.08
N GLU A 131 14.33 11.08 21.32
CA GLU A 131 15.77 11.22 21.58
C GLU A 131 16.44 9.99 20.96
N VAL A 132 17.24 10.23 19.93
CA VAL A 132 18.10 9.20 19.35
C VAL A 132 19.13 8.89 20.43
N LYS A 133 18.88 7.84 21.21
CA LYS A 133 19.90 7.26 22.10
C LYS A 133 21.01 6.62 21.30
#